data_AF-A0A6G7M553-F1
#
_entry.id   AF-A0A6G7M553-F1
#
_cell.length_a   1.000
_cell.length_b   1.000
_cell.length_c   1.000
_cell.angle_alpha   90.00
_cell.angle_beta   90.00
_cell.angle_gamma   90.00
#
_symmetry.space_group_name_H-M   'P 1'
#
loop_
_entity.id
_entity.type
_entity.pdbx_description
1 polymer ?
#
loop_
_entity_poly.entity_id
_entity_poly.type
_entity_poly.pdbx_seq_one_letter_code
_entity_poly.pdbx_strand_id
1 'polypeptide(L)'
;MGDVSEKHGCGPAVPEKAVRYSFTIMSISVMNEDNEKVKVFEEMKPNSELCCRPLCLMLADESDHEILTAILGPVIAERESMKTSDLIVEIGDLYRSFQFIFRGTGYDEKLVREVEGLEASGSIYVCTLCDSTRSEASKNMVLHSITRNHAENLERYEIWRSNPYHETADELRDRVKGVSAKPFIETQPSIDALHCDIGNAAEFYRIFQDEIGEVYKNPNSSKEERKRWQSM
;
A
#
# COMPACT_ATOMS: atom_id res chain seq x y z
N MET A 1 10.64 -4.88 -6.59
CA MET A 1 11.27 -4.77 -7.93
C MET A 1 11.65 -6.17 -8.41
N GLY A 2 11.19 -6.58 -9.59
CA GLY A 2 11.57 -7.85 -10.22
C GLY A 2 12.83 -7.75 -11.08
N ASP A 3 13.22 -8.87 -11.68
CA ASP A 3 14.27 -8.99 -12.70
C ASP A 3 15.65 -8.44 -12.26
N VAL A 4 16.04 -8.74 -11.03
CA VAL A 4 17.35 -8.35 -10.47
C VAL A 4 18.29 -9.56 -10.54
N SER A 5 19.09 -9.67 -11.60
CA SER A 5 19.93 -10.86 -11.84
C SER A 5 20.88 -11.17 -10.67
N GLU A 6 20.89 -12.45 -10.26
CA GLU A 6 21.83 -12.95 -9.27
C GLU A 6 23.25 -12.89 -9.82
N LYS A 7 24.21 -12.49 -8.98
CA LYS A 7 25.63 -12.51 -9.34
C LYS A 7 26.24 -13.84 -8.94
N HIS A 8 27.15 -14.34 -9.77
CA HIS A 8 28.09 -15.39 -9.35
C HIS A 8 28.87 -14.92 -8.10
N GLY A 9 29.11 -15.84 -7.16
CA GLY A 9 29.86 -15.53 -5.94
C GLY A 9 29.89 -16.69 -4.95
N CYS A 10 30.50 -16.48 -3.79
CA CYS A 10 30.59 -17.46 -2.71
C CYS A 10 29.42 -17.39 -1.69
N GLY A 11 28.46 -16.50 -1.93
CA GLY A 11 27.35 -16.23 -1.01
C GLY A 11 26.28 -17.31 -1.02
N PRO A 12 25.30 -17.23 -0.10
CA PRO A 12 24.10 -18.03 -0.21
C PRO A 12 23.36 -17.68 -1.50
N ALA A 13 22.58 -18.63 -2.01
CA ALA A 13 21.65 -18.36 -3.10
C ALA A 13 20.63 -17.30 -2.65
N VAL A 14 20.39 -16.30 -3.49
CA VAL A 14 19.47 -15.19 -3.22
C VAL A 14 18.44 -15.05 -4.34
N PRO A 15 17.22 -14.55 -4.06
CA PRO A 15 16.22 -14.38 -5.10
C PRO A 15 16.61 -13.28 -6.09
N GLU A 16 16.16 -13.42 -7.34
CA GLU A 16 16.35 -12.42 -8.40
C GLU A 16 15.33 -11.26 -8.30
N LYS A 17 15.03 -10.85 -7.07
CA LYS A 17 14.11 -9.76 -6.74
C LYS A 17 14.73 -8.89 -5.65
N ALA A 18 14.36 -7.62 -5.66
CA ALA A 18 14.79 -6.68 -4.64
C ALA A 18 13.63 -5.86 -4.09
N VAL A 19 13.69 -5.58 -2.79
CA VAL A 19 12.83 -4.62 -2.10
C VAL A 19 13.69 -3.44 -1.66
N ARG A 20 13.19 -2.24 -1.91
CA ARG A 20 13.82 -0.98 -1.51
C ARG A 20 12.85 -0.19 -0.64
N TYR A 21 13.23 0.03 0.61
CA TYR A 21 12.50 0.88 1.54
C TYR A 21 13.18 2.25 1.59
N SER A 22 12.42 3.33 1.51
CA SER A 22 12.93 4.70 1.37
C SER A 22 11.98 5.69 2.04
N PHE A 23 12.46 6.91 2.29
CA PHE A 23 11.63 7.99 2.81
C PHE A 23 11.97 9.32 2.16
N THR A 24 11.05 10.28 2.28
CA THR A 24 11.22 11.67 1.82
C THR A 24 10.73 12.59 2.93
N ILE A 25 11.47 13.66 3.22
CA ILE A 25 11.00 14.72 4.11
C ILE A 25 10.07 15.63 3.30
N MET A 26 8.77 15.55 3.56
CA MET A 26 7.78 16.31 2.80
C MET A 26 7.67 17.77 3.22
N SER A 27 7.68 18.02 4.53
CA SER A 27 7.60 19.38 5.07
C SER A 27 8.15 19.41 6.49
N ILE A 28 8.60 20.59 6.91
CA ILE A 28 8.96 20.90 8.29
C ILE A 28 8.11 22.11 8.70
N SER A 29 7.52 22.06 9.87
CA SER A 29 6.68 23.14 10.39
C SER A 29 7.03 23.42 11.85
N VAL A 30 6.77 24.66 12.28
CA VAL A 30 6.95 25.12 13.66
C VAL A 30 5.67 25.78 14.12
N MET A 31 5.39 25.71 15.42
CA MET A 31 4.32 26.50 16.04
C MET A 31 4.87 27.91 16.33
N ASN A 32 4.20 28.95 15.85
CA ASN A 32 4.57 30.34 16.16
C ASN A 32 4.04 30.77 17.56
N GLU A 33 4.31 32.02 17.93
CA GLU A 33 3.86 32.59 19.22
C GLU A 33 2.33 32.62 19.37
N ASP A 34 1.59 32.65 18.26
CA ASP A 34 0.13 32.65 18.20
C ASP A 34 -0.48 31.23 18.16
N ASN A 35 0.33 30.17 18.38
CA ASN A 35 -0.06 28.76 18.24
C ASN A 35 -0.56 28.37 16.84
N GLU A 36 -0.08 29.04 15.80
CA GLU A 36 -0.32 28.67 14.41
C GLU A 36 0.82 27.82 13.87
N LYS A 37 0.47 26.79 13.09
CA LYS A 37 1.45 25.92 12.44
C LYS A 37 1.96 26.58 11.16
N VAL A 38 3.20 27.06 11.19
CA VAL A 38 3.88 27.70 10.05
C VAL A 38 4.82 26.70 9.37
N LYS A 39 4.69 26.52 8.05
CA LYS A 39 5.65 25.70 7.28
C LYS A 39 6.93 26.48 7.05
N VAL A 40 8.07 25.91 7.47
CA VAL A 40 9.42 26.47 7.24
C VAL A 40 10.14 25.80 6.07
N PHE A 41 9.71 24.60 5.71
CA PHE A 41 10.17 23.87 4.54
C PHE A 41 9.01 23.04 3.96
N GLU A 42 8.96 22.95 2.64
CA GLU A 42 8.08 22.08 1.89
C GLU A 42 8.81 21.61 0.64
N GLU A 43 8.81 20.30 0.38
CA GLU A 43 9.43 19.73 -0.80
C GLU A 43 8.61 20.12 -2.05
N MET A 44 9.26 20.83 -2.97
CA MET A 44 8.62 21.38 -4.17
C MET A 44 8.45 20.34 -5.27
N LYS A 45 9.25 19.27 -5.25
CA LYS A 45 9.22 18.18 -6.23
C LYS A 45 9.21 16.83 -5.53
N PRO A 46 8.13 16.49 -4.79
CA PRO A 46 8.10 15.28 -3.96
C PRO A 46 8.17 13.97 -4.74
N ASN A 47 7.86 14.02 -6.04
CA ASN A 47 7.97 12.88 -6.96
C ASN A 47 9.33 12.79 -7.66
N SER A 48 10.30 13.64 -7.31
CA SER A 48 11.66 13.50 -7.83
C SER A 48 12.41 12.39 -7.08
N GLU A 49 13.17 11.61 -7.83
CA GLU A 49 14.15 10.67 -7.32
C GLU A 49 15.20 11.34 -6.41
N LEU A 50 15.49 12.63 -6.58
CA LEU A 50 16.51 13.36 -5.81
C LEU A 50 16.15 13.54 -4.34
N CYS A 51 14.86 13.62 -4.01
CA CYS A 51 14.40 13.77 -2.62
C CYS A 51 14.13 12.43 -1.93
N CYS A 52 14.06 11.32 -2.69
CA CYS A 52 13.82 9.98 -2.17
C CYS A 52 15.10 9.39 -1.58
N ARG A 53 15.18 9.30 -0.24
CA ARG A 53 16.34 8.79 0.48
C ARG A 53 16.20 7.29 0.73
N PRO A 54 17.12 6.44 0.23
CA PRO A 54 17.09 5.00 0.53
C PRO A 54 17.42 4.76 2.00
N LEU A 55 16.68 3.85 2.64
CA LEU A 55 16.87 3.48 4.05
C LEU A 55 17.24 2.01 4.21
N CYS A 56 16.55 1.11 3.51
CA CYS A 56 16.81 -0.33 3.55
C CYS A 56 16.79 -0.92 2.13
N LEU A 57 17.78 -1.75 1.81
CA LEU A 57 17.94 -2.46 0.54
C LEU A 57 18.07 -3.95 0.83
N MET A 58 17.25 -4.77 0.18
CA MET A 58 17.28 -6.22 0.37
C MET A 58 17.04 -6.96 -0.96
N LEU A 59 17.72 -8.09 -1.12
CA LEU A 59 17.42 -9.08 -2.15
C LEU A 59 16.40 -10.06 -1.58
N ALA A 60 15.13 -9.75 -1.79
CA ALA A 60 13.99 -10.49 -1.26
C ALA A 60 12.82 -10.39 -2.22
N ASP A 61 11.93 -11.38 -2.16
CA ASP A 61 10.62 -11.30 -2.78
C ASP A 61 9.67 -10.57 -1.82
N GLU A 62 8.94 -9.56 -2.31
CA GLU A 62 7.94 -8.86 -1.49
C GLU A 62 6.79 -9.77 -1.06
N SER A 63 6.59 -10.89 -1.78
CA SER A 63 5.59 -11.91 -1.46
C SER A 63 6.10 -12.96 -0.45
N ASP A 64 7.38 -12.91 -0.07
CA ASP A 64 7.92 -13.70 1.04
C ASP A 64 7.76 -12.91 2.35
N HIS A 65 6.59 -13.11 2.98
CA HIS A 65 6.20 -12.40 4.19
C HIS A 65 7.18 -12.64 5.36
N GLU A 66 7.75 -13.83 5.47
CA GLU A 66 8.67 -14.18 6.57
C GLU A 66 9.95 -13.36 6.45
N ILE A 67 10.56 -13.32 5.26
CA ILE A 67 11.78 -12.54 5.03
C ILE A 67 11.49 -11.04 5.12
N LEU A 68 10.39 -10.57 4.54
CA LEU A 68 10.03 -9.15 4.54
C LEU A 68 9.84 -8.64 5.98
N THR A 69 9.08 -9.35 6.81
CA THR A 69 8.85 -8.97 8.20
C THR A 69 10.10 -9.10 9.06
N ALA A 70 10.94 -10.12 8.84
CA ALA A 70 12.21 -10.26 9.55
C ALA A 70 13.16 -9.07 9.29
N ILE A 71 13.25 -8.61 8.04
CA ILE A 71 14.14 -7.50 7.66
C ILE A 71 13.56 -6.14 8.06
N LEU A 72 12.26 -5.91 7.80
CA LEU A 72 11.63 -4.61 8.08
C LEU A 72 11.19 -4.44 9.54
N GLY A 73 11.06 -5.53 10.32
CA GLY A 73 10.64 -5.49 11.71
C GLY A 73 11.38 -4.46 12.57
N PRO A 74 12.74 -4.44 12.58
CA PRO A 74 13.50 -3.41 13.29
C PRO A 74 13.22 -1.98 12.82
N VAL A 75 13.07 -1.76 11.50
CA VAL A 75 12.77 -0.45 10.91
C VAL A 75 11.40 0.06 11.40
N ILE A 76 10.41 -0.83 11.46
CA ILE A 76 9.08 -0.49 11.96
C ILE A 76 9.10 -0.25 13.47
N ALA A 77 9.85 -1.04 14.24
CA ALA A 77 10.00 -0.82 15.67
C ALA A 77 10.62 0.56 15.98
N GLU A 78 11.65 0.96 15.24
CA GLU A 78 12.24 2.30 15.35
C GLU A 78 11.23 3.40 15.00
N ARG A 79 10.48 3.24 13.89
CA ARG A 79 9.41 4.16 13.50
C ARG A 79 8.39 4.34 14.63
N GLU A 80 7.95 3.26 15.27
CA GLU A 80 6.98 3.35 16.37
C GLU A 80 7.54 4.07 17.60
N SER A 81 8.80 3.80 17.99
CA SER A 81 9.45 4.56 19.07
C SER A 81 9.64 6.05 18.74
N MET A 82 9.88 6.38 17.47
CA MET A 82 10.05 7.77 17.02
C MET A 82 8.75 8.59 17.06
N LYS A 83 7.57 7.96 17.06
CA LYS A 83 6.29 8.68 17.13
C LYS A 83 6.04 9.37 18.47
N THR A 84 6.65 8.86 19.54
CA THR A 84 6.42 9.34 20.91
C THR A 84 7.67 9.97 21.53
N SER A 85 8.71 10.18 20.73
CA SER A 85 9.97 10.79 21.17
C SER A 85 10.28 12.07 20.39
N ASP A 86 11.03 12.94 21.07
CA ASP A 86 11.54 14.18 20.52
C ASP A 86 13.02 13.98 20.13
N LEU A 87 13.38 14.33 18.89
CA LEU A 87 14.76 14.37 18.45
C LEU A 87 15.36 15.74 18.76
N ILE A 88 16.44 15.77 19.54
CA ILE A 88 17.19 16.99 19.85
C ILE A 88 18.43 17.07 18.97
N VAL A 89 18.55 18.13 18.17
CA VAL A 89 19.69 18.37 17.26
C VAL A 89 20.20 19.78 17.43
N GLU A 90 21.52 19.94 17.43
CA GLU A 90 22.17 21.25 17.38
C GLU A 90 22.21 21.76 15.93
N ILE A 91 21.56 22.90 15.66
CA ILE A 91 21.50 23.53 14.34
C ILE A 91 21.78 25.02 14.50
N GLY A 92 22.89 25.48 13.94
CA GLY A 92 23.32 26.89 14.04
C GLY A 92 23.54 27.31 15.49
N ASP A 93 24.31 26.51 16.24
CA ASP A 93 24.68 26.73 17.65
C ASP A 93 23.49 26.77 18.64
N LEU A 94 22.32 26.26 18.22
CA LEU A 94 21.11 26.16 19.05
C LEU A 94 20.56 24.74 19.01
N TYR A 95 20.23 24.20 20.19
CA TYR A 95 19.49 22.94 20.30
C TYR A 95 18.03 23.15 19.89
N ARG A 96 17.56 22.33 18.95
CA ARG A 96 16.19 22.31 18.45
C ARG A 96 15.58 20.94 18.72
N SER A 97 14.32 20.92 19.15
CA SER A 97 13.53 19.69 19.31
C SER A 97 12.64 19.48 18.08
N PHE A 98 12.55 18.25 17.60
CA PHE A 98 11.73 17.84 16.47
C PHE A 98 10.85 16.65 16.82
N GLN A 99 9.61 16.70 16.35
CA GLN A 99 8.66 15.59 16.36
C GLN A 99 8.42 15.10 14.94
N PHE A 100 8.26 13.78 14.79
CA PHE A 100 8.06 13.15 13.48
C PHE A 100 6.62 12.69 13.28
N ILE A 101 6.09 12.96 12.08
CA ILE A 101 4.81 12.42 11.62
C ILE A 101 5.11 11.58 10.38
N PHE A 102 4.96 10.26 10.52
CA PHE A 102 5.18 9.32 9.42
C PHE A 102 3.87 9.10 8.65
N ARG A 103 3.91 9.24 7.32
CA ARG A 103 2.78 8.93 6.43
C ARG A 103 3.22 7.93 5.37
N GLY A 104 2.93 6.65 5.60
CA GLY A 104 3.19 5.58 4.63
C GLY A 104 2.17 5.61 3.50
N THR A 105 2.51 6.27 2.38
CA THR A 105 1.59 6.55 1.25
C THR A 105 2.11 6.07 -0.11
N GLY A 106 3.41 5.80 -0.24
CA GLY A 106 4.06 5.43 -1.51
C GLY A 106 4.07 3.92 -1.79
N TYR A 107 2.99 3.22 -1.45
CA TYR A 107 2.87 1.76 -1.61
C TYR A 107 1.83 1.45 -2.70
N ASP A 108 2.13 0.48 -3.56
CA ASP A 108 1.10 -0.04 -4.45
C ASP A 108 0.03 -0.85 -3.67
N GLU A 109 -1.14 -1.07 -4.28
CA GLU A 109 -2.24 -1.76 -3.61
C GLU A 109 -1.86 -3.17 -3.14
N LYS A 110 -1.01 -3.86 -3.91
CA LYS A 110 -0.58 -5.23 -3.60
C LYS A 110 0.19 -5.23 -2.27
N LEU A 111 1.17 -4.35 -2.12
CA LEU A 111 1.96 -4.23 -0.90
C LEU A 111 1.12 -3.72 0.26
N VAL A 112 0.21 -2.76 0.06
CA VAL A 112 -0.71 -2.30 1.11
C VAL A 112 -1.52 -3.47 1.65
N ARG A 113 -2.10 -4.30 0.79
CA ARG A 113 -2.88 -5.48 1.21
C ARG A 113 -2.04 -6.47 2.01
N GLU A 114 -0.83 -6.75 1.55
CA GLU A 114 0.09 -7.66 2.22
C GLU A 114 0.47 -7.18 3.63
N VAL A 115 0.84 -5.90 3.78
CA VAL A 115 1.32 -5.36 5.06
C VAL A 115 0.20 -5.00 6.04
N GLU A 116 -1.02 -4.76 5.55
CA GLU A 116 -2.24 -4.53 6.34
C GLU A 116 -3.09 -5.81 6.51
N GLY A 117 -2.59 -6.98 6.11
CA GLY A 117 -3.24 -8.27 6.36
C GLY A 117 -4.56 -8.50 5.62
N LEU A 118 -4.77 -7.77 4.52
CA LEU A 118 -5.95 -7.89 3.65
C LEU A 118 -5.75 -9.00 2.63
N GLU A 119 -6.84 -9.66 2.24
CA GLU A 119 -6.81 -10.54 1.07
C GLU A 119 -6.36 -9.79 -0.20
N ALA A 120 -5.69 -10.52 -1.11
CA ALA A 120 -5.14 -9.99 -2.36
C ALA A 120 -6.20 -9.34 -3.28
N SER A 121 -5.76 -8.56 -4.28
CA SER A 121 -6.60 -7.71 -5.14
C SER A 121 -7.72 -8.43 -5.92
N GLY A 122 -7.68 -9.77 -6.02
CA GLY A 122 -8.77 -10.58 -6.58
C GLY A 122 -9.97 -10.79 -5.66
N SER A 123 -9.86 -10.47 -4.37
CA SER A 123 -10.90 -10.66 -3.35
C SER A 123 -12.23 -10.01 -3.70
N ILE A 124 -13.35 -10.49 -3.12
CA ILE A 124 -14.62 -9.76 -3.17
C ILE A 124 -14.54 -8.43 -2.41
N TYR A 125 -13.62 -8.26 -1.46
CA TYR A 125 -13.38 -7.01 -0.74
C TYR A 125 -12.39 -6.15 -1.52
N VAL A 126 -12.93 -5.28 -2.36
CA VAL A 126 -12.17 -4.58 -3.42
C VAL A 126 -11.42 -3.35 -2.92
N CYS A 127 -11.77 -2.81 -1.76
CA CYS A 127 -11.21 -1.55 -1.29
C CYS A 127 -10.24 -1.77 -0.12
N THR A 128 -9.13 -1.03 -0.10
CA THR A 128 -8.23 -0.94 1.07
C THR A 128 -8.73 0.08 2.11
N LEU A 129 -9.71 0.91 1.75
CA LEU A 129 -10.19 2.05 2.56
C LEU A 129 -11.60 1.84 3.15
N CYS A 130 -12.45 1.02 2.51
CA CYS A 130 -13.80 0.73 2.98
C CYS A 130 -14.12 -0.77 2.90
N ASP A 131 -15.28 -1.17 3.41
CA ASP A 131 -15.67 -2.57 3.54
C ASP A 131 -16.58 -3.10 2.42
N SER A 132 -16.84 -2.28 1.40
CA SER A 132 -17.73 -2.64 0.31
C SER A 132 -17.21 -3.83 -0.49
N THR A 133 -18.12 -4.76 -0.78
CA THR A 133 -17.86 -5.86 -1.69
C THR A 133 -17.91 -5.39 -3.15
N ARG A 134 -17.34 -6.19 -4.07
CA ARG A 134 -17.39 -5.95 -5.52
C ARG A 134 -18.81 -5.72 -6.03
N SER A 135 -19.78 -6.51 -5.54
CA SER A 135 -21.19 -6.44 -5.94
C SER A 135 -21.90 -5.20 -5.40
N GLU A 136 -21.54 -4.75 -4.19
CA GLU A 136 -22.09 -3.51 -3.62
C GLU A 136 -21.50 -2.28 -4.32
N ALA A 137 -20.19 -2.27 -4.55
CA ALA A 137 -19.50 -1.18 -5.23
C ALA A 137 -19.96 -1.00 -6.69
N SER A 138 -20.37 -2.08 -7.38
CA SER A 138 -20.93 -1.96 -8.74
C SER A 138 -22.35 -1.37 -8.76
N LYS A 139 -23.12 -1.51 -7.66
CA LYS A 139 -24.47 -0.93 -7.53
C LYS A 139 -24.43 0.53 -7.08
N ASN A 140 -23.51 0.87 -6.18
CA ASN A 140 -23.27 2.23 -5.70
C ASN A 140 -21.78 2.54 -5.87
N MET A 141 -21.45 3.36 -6.86
CA MET A 141 -20.05 3.62 -7.24
C MET A 141 -19.41 4.81 -6.51
N VAL A 142 -20.20 5.76 -6.02
CA VAL A 142 -19.69 7.09 -5.60
C VAL A 142 -19.93 7.43 -4.14
N LEU A 143 -20.86 6.73 -3.47
CA LEU A 143 -21.22 7.03 -2.09
C LEU A 143 -20.64 5.97 -1.16
N HIS A 144 -19.40 6.22 -0.73
CA HIS A 144 -18.63 5.40 0.22
C HIS A 144 -17.94 6.30 1.25
N SER A 145 -17.62 5.73 2.41
CA SER A 145 -16.82 6.39 3.45
C SER A 145 -15.59 5.56 3.78
N ILE A 146 -14.49 6.23 4.13
CA ILE A 146 -13.29 5.56 4.64
C ILE A 146 -13.62 5.02 6.04
N THR A 147 -13.47 3.71 6.23
CA THR A 147 -13.69 3.02 7.50
C THR A 147 -12.40 2.37 7.99
N ARG A 148 -11.69 1.67 7.10
CA ARG A 148 -10.49 0.90 7.43
C ARG A 148 -9.35 1.78 7.89
N ASN A 149 -8.66 1.30 8.92
CA ASN A 149 -7.38 1.82 9.39
C ASN A 149 -6.59 0.71 10.08
N HIS A 150 -5.31 0.95 10.33
CA HIS A 150 -4.39 -0.06 10.88
C HIS A 150 -4.84 -0.63 12.23
N ALA A 151 -5.32 0.22 13.15
CA ALA A 151 -5.78 -0.22 14.47
C ALA A 151 -7.00 -1.14 14.37
N GLU A 152 -7.96 -0.78 13.52
CA GLU A 152 -9.13 -1.63 13.27
C GLU A 152 -8.75 -2.96 12.62
N ASN A 153 -7.80 -2.96 11.68
CA ASN A 153 -7.33 -4.21 11.06
C ASN A 153 -6.68 -5.15 12.09
N LEU A 154 -5.92 -4.61 13.05
CA LEU A 154 -5.36 -5.41 14.15
C LEU A 154 -6.47 -6.06 15.00
N GLU A 155 -7.51 -5.30 15.34
CA GLU A 155 -8.66 -5.83 16.09
C GLU A 155 -9.42 -6.90 15.30
N ARG A 156 -9.67 -6.66 14.01
CA ARG A 156 -10.30 -7.61 13.10
C ARG A 156 -9.50 -8.90 12.98
N TYR A 157 -8.17 -8.80 12.93
CA TYR A 157 -7.30 -9.99 12.93
C TYR A 157 -7.43 -10.80 14.23
N GLU A 158 -7.52 -10.15 15.40
CA GLU A 158 -7.70 -10.89 16.66
C GLU A 158 -9.07 -11.61 16.71
N ILE A 159 -10.12 -11.02 16.12
CA ILE A 159 -11.42 -11.69 15.92
C ILE A 159 -11.27 -12.89 14.98
N TRP A 160 -10.60 -12.72 13.84
CA TRP A 160 -10.32 -13.79 12.89
C TRP A 160 -9.57 -14.96 13.55
N ARG A 161 -8.50 -14.66 14.27
CA ARG A 161 -7.63 -15.67 14.91
C ARG A 161 -8.32 -16.42 16.04
N SER A 162 -9.13 -15.72 16.85
CA SER A 162 -9.76 -16.31 18.04
C SER A 162 -11.14 -16.93 17.77
N ASN A 163 -11.82 -16.51 16.70
CA ASN A 163 -13.19 -16.89 16.35
C ASN A 163 -14.12 -17.00 17.59
N PRO A 164 -14.34 -15.88 18.32
CA PRO A 164 -15.04 -15.91 19.60
C PRO A 164 -16.53 -16.25 19.46
N TYR A 165 -17.07 -16.16 18.24
CA TYR A 165 -18.47 -16.43 17.92
C TYR A 165 -18.70 -17.83 17.33
N HIS A 166 -17.65 -18.64 17.18
CA HIS A 166 -17.71 -19.99 16.58
C HIS A 166 -18.37 -20.03 15.21
N GLU A 167 -18.10 -19.02 14.39
CA GLU A 167 -18.63 -18.89 13.04
C GLU A 167 -17.94 -19.85 12.08
N THR A 168 -18.64 -20.20 11.00
CA THR A 168 -18.02 -20.90 9.87
C THR A 168 -17.00 -20.00 9.17
N ALA A 169 -16.14 -20.58 8.32
CA ALA A 169 -15.11 -19.82 7.63
C ALA A 169 -15.66 -18.64 6.81
N ASP A 170 -16.78 -18.83 6.10
CA ASP A 170 -17.38 -17.79 5.26
C ASP A 170 -18.03 -16.68 6.09
N GLU A 171 -18.72 -17.04 7.18
CA GLU A 171 -19.32 -16.09 8.11
C GLU A 171 -18.25 -15.25 8.82
N LEU A 172 -17.19 -15.89 9.32
CA LEU A 172 -16.09 -15.20 9.97
C LEU A 172 -15.35 -14.27 9.00
N ARG A 173 -15.11 -14.73 7.77
CA ARG A 173 -14.50 -13.93 6.69
C ARG A 173 -15.35 -12.71 6.35
N ASP A 174 -16.69 -12.84 6.37
CA ASP A 174 -17.59 -11.69 6.23
C ASP A 174 -17.55 -10.75 7.43
N ARG A 175 -17.52 -11.27 8.65
CA ARG A 175 -17.41 -10.45 9.87
C ARG A 175 -16.17 -9.56 9.85
N VAL A 176 -15.02 -10.12 9.50
CA VAL A 176 -13.73 -9.38 9.48
C VAL A 176 -13.43 -8.69 8.15
N LYS A 177 -14.37 -8.77 7.19
CA LYS A 177 -14.29 -8.13 5.86
C LYS A 177 -12.98 -8.44 5.12
N GLY A 178 -12.52 -9.69 5.21
CA GLY A 178 -11.33 -10.17 4.49
C GLY A 178 -9.98 -9.80 5.12
N VAL A 179 -9.93 -9.39 6.39
CA VAL A 179 -8.68 -9.38 7.18
C VAL A 179 -8.37 -10.79 7.64
N SER A 180 -7.31 -11.40 7.13
CA SER A 180 -6.98 -12.82 7.40
C SER A 180 -5.54 -13.06 7.84
N ALA A 181 -4.69 -12.04 7.73
CA ALA A 181 -3.33 -12.03 8.26
C ALA A 181 -3.16 -10.86 9.24
N LYS A 182 -2.13 -10.91 10.08
CA LYS A 182 -1.88 -9.85 11.06
C LYS A 182 -1.20 -8.67 10.36
N PRO A 183 -1.78 -7.45 10.43
CA PRO A 183 -1.10 -6.25 9.97
C PRO A 183 0.24 -6.06 10.69
N PHE A 184 1.26 -5.58 9.98
CA PHE A 184 2.58 -5.31 10.59
C PHE A 184 3.18 -3.94 10.25
N ILE A 185 2.79 -3.29 9.15
CA ILE A 185 3.16 -1.90 8.83
C ILE A 185 1.90 -1.07 8.80
N GLU A 186 1.82 -0.03 9.64
CA GLU A 186 0.76 0.97 9.52
C GLU A 186 0.95 1.80 8.26
N THR A 187 -0.10 1.81 7.43
CA THR A 187 -0.21 2.63 6.23
C THR A 187 -1.20 3.78 6.44
N GLN A 188 -0.99 4.89 5.72
CA GLN A 188 -1.97 5.97 5.69
C GLN A 188 -3.07 5.60 4.70
N PRO A 189 -4.36 5.57 5.10
CA PRO A 189 -5.48 5.33 4.18
C PRO A 189 -5.47 6.37 3.06
N SER A 190 -5.07 5.95 1.86
CA SER A 190 -4.85 6.82 0.69
C SER A 190 -4.84 6.00 -0.60
N ILE A 191 -4.71 6.67 -1.74
CA ILE A 191 -4.62 6.06 -3.08
C ILE A 191 -3.29 6.45 -3.68
N ASP A 192 -2.56 5.47 -4.23
CA ASP A 192 -1.39 5.75 -5.05
C ASP A 192 -1.81 6.27 -6.43
N ALA A 193 -1.37 7.48 -6.76
CA ALA A 193 -1.73 8.15 -8.00
C ALA A 193 -1.22 7.37 -9.23
N LEU A 194 0.01 6.85 -9.18
CA LEU A 194 0.63 6.21 -10.35
C LEU A 194 -0.10 4.93 -10.74
N HIS A 195 -0.29 4.01 -9.79
CA HIS A 195 -0.96 2.75 -10.08
C HIS A 195 -2.47 2.95 -10.34
N CYS A 196 -3.10 3.97 -9.76
CA CYS A 196 -4.48 4.36 -10.11
C CYS A 196 -4.58 4.78 -11.58
N ASP A 197 -3.68 5.65 -12.06
CA ASP A 197 -3.66 6.10 -13.45
C ASP A 197 -3.40 4.95 -14.42
N ILE A 198 -2.41 4.08 -14.12
CA ILE A 198 -2.11 2.90 -14.93
C ILE A 198 -3.31 1.95 -14.98
N GLY A 199 -3.93 1.68 -13.83
CA GLY A 199 -5.09 0.79 -13.72
C GLY A 199 -6.28 1.30 -14.52
N ASN A 200 -6.60 2.59 -14.39
CA ASN A 200 -7.66 3.22 -15.17
C ASN A 200 -7.35 3.17 -16.67
N ALA A 201 -6.14 3.56 -17.09
CA ALA A 201 -5.75 3.52 -18.49
C ALA A 201 -5.87 2.10 -19.09
N ALA A 202 -5.49 1.07 -18.33
CA ALA A 202 -5.63 -0.33 -18.74
C ALA A 202 -7.11 -0.75 -18.88
N GLU A 203 -8.00 -0.24 -18.03
CA GLU A 203 -9.44 -0.51 -18.13
C GLU A 203 -10.07 0.20 -19.34
N PHE A 204 -9.70 1.47 -19.58
CA PHE A 204 -10.13 2.18 -20.80
C PHE A 204 -9.61 1.48 -22.06
N TYR A 205 -8.39 0.96 -22.05
CA TYR A 205 -7.85 0.18 -23.17
C TYR A 205 -8.70 -1.06 -23.46
N ARG A 206 -9.17 -1.77 -22.43
CA ARG A 206 -10.10 -2.92 -22.60
C ARG A 206 -11.44 -2.47 -23.16
N ILE A 207 -12.01 -1.38 -22.64
CA ILE A 207 -13.26 -0.82 -23.16
C ILE A 207 -13.12 -0.51 -24.66
N PHE A 208 -12.02 0.10 -25.10
CA PHE A 208 -11.82 0.38 -26.53
C PHE A 208 -11.77 -0.90 -27.39
N GLN A 209 -11.11 -1.96 -26.91
CA GLN A 209 -11.09 -3.24 -27.61
C GLN A 209 -12.50 -3.87 -27.72
N ASP A 210 -13.27 -3.80 -26.63
CA ASP A 210 -14.62 -4.35 -26.58
C ASP A 210 -15.59 -3.53 -27.46
N GLU A 211 -15.39 -2.22 -27.59
CA GLU A 211 -16.16 -1.35 -28.50
C GLU A 211 -15.84 -1.61 -29.97
N ILE A 212 -14.57 -1.83 -30.34
CA ILE A 212 -14.18 -2.27 -31.70
C ILE A 212 -14.89 -3.57 -32.08
N GLY A 213 -15.00 -4.49 -31.11
CA GLY A 213 -15.67 -5.78 -31.30
C GLY A 213 -17.19 -5.76 -31.21
N GLU A 214 -17.79 -4.61 -30.87
CA GLU A 214 -19.20 -4.47 -30.53
C GLU A 214 -19.67 -5.58 -29.55
N VAL A 215 -18.90 -5.85 -28.50
CA VAL A 215 -19.14 -6.98 -27.56
C VAL A 215 -20.53 -6.92 -26.92
N TYR A 216 -21.10 -5.72 -26.78
CA TYR A 216 -22.47 -5.52 -26.31
C TYR A 216 -23.54 -6.16 -27.22
N LYS A 217 -23.27 -6.37 -28.52
CA LYS A 217 -24.13 -7.12 -29.45
C LYS A 217 -23.84 -8.62 -29.42
N ASN A 218 -22.55 -8.98 -29.30
CA ASN A 218 -22.07 -10.36 -29.39
C ASN A 218 -21.27 -10.74 -28.13
N PRO A 219 -21.95 -11.06 -27.01
CA PRO A 219 -21.30 -11.24 -25.72
C PRO A 219 -20.37 -12.46 -25.65
N ASN A 220 -20.58 -13.45 -26.52
CA ASN A 220 -19.84 -14.72 -26.54
C ASN A 220 -18.76 -14.79 -27.62
N SER A 221 -18.02 -13.69 -27.83
CA SER A 221 -16.95 -13.63 -28.84
C SER A 221 -15.76 -14.52 -28.44
N SER A 222 -15.16 -15.17 -29.43
CA SER A 222 -14.03 -16.10 -29.26
C SER A 222 -12.73 -15.39 -28.86
N LYS A 223 -11.76 -16.16 -28.34
CA LYS A 223 -10.43 -15.62 -28.00
C LYS A 223 -9.71 -15.08 -29.24
N GLU A 224 -9.91 -15.71 -30.39
CA GLU A 224 -9.32 -15.33 -31.68
C GLU A 224 -9.90 -14.02 -32.21
N GLU A 225 -11.19 -13.75 -31.99
CA GLU A 225 -11.82 -12.46 -32.32
C GLU A 225 -11.29 -11.35 -31.42
N ARG A 226 -11.24 -11.58 -30.10
CA ARG A 226 -10.67 -10.60 -29.15
C ARG A 226 -9.22 -10.23 -29.46
N LYS A 227 -8.40 -11.22 -29.84
CA LYS A 227 -7.02 -10.97 -30.30
C LYS A 227 -6.97 -10.12 -31.57
N ARG A 228 -7.91 -10.30 -32.50
CA ARG A 228 -7.98 -9.49 -33.72
C ARG A 228 -8.30 -8.03 -33.39
N TRP A 229 -9.25 -7.77 -32.51
CA TRP A 229 -9.57 -6.40 -32.08
C TRP A 229 -8.41 -5.73 -31.33
N GLN A 230 -7.66 -6.50 -30.53
CA GLN A 230 -6.45 -6.00 -29.89
C GLN A 230 -5.35 -5.58 -30.88
N SER A 231 -5.32 -6.16 -32.08
CA SER A 231 -4.34 -5.85 -33.13
C SER A 231 -4.76 -4.74 -34.09
N MET A 232 -6.02 -4.29 -34.02
CA MET A 232 -6.58 -3.20 -34.83
C MET A 232 -6.41 -1.86 -34.11
#